data_AF-A0A6N4QYQ1-F1
#
_entry.id   AF-A0A6N4QYQ1-F1
#
_cell.length_a   1.000
_cell.length_b   1.000
_cell.length_c   1.000
_cell.angle_alpha   90.00
_cell.angle_beta   90.00
_cell.angle_gamma   90.00
#
_symmetry.space_group_name_H-M   'P 1'
#
loop_
_entity.id
_entity.type
_entity.pdbx_description
1 polymer ?
#
loop_
_entity_poly.entity_id
_entity_poly.type
_entity_poly.pdbx_seq_one_letter_code
_entity_poly.pdbx_strand_id
1 'polypeptide(L)'
;MSSVDFDEIIKEIQGRISDPDITELDALECLHATIYYKLEEVKDDIIKLKVCFAGSNLLRYIELTESYLKVEADEFVGIAELEDAPLLLFLVKSINWSLRDFMDMQIAIALIRFQLRYYQTIENVDLRRDFIKLLRLTVSASVGVIEGIRDDLEYAFHGMTEKGLNEEFNDLRIRITNWSILIMEELANLHKKRFQISYFNKINWVLKLQLRRFILS
;
A
#
# COMPACT_ATOMS: atom_id res chain seq x y z
N MET A 1 -24.54 -9.65 8.61
CA MET A 1 -23.25 -9.82 7.91
C MET A 1 -22.84 -11.27 8.13
N SER A 2 -22.65 -12.07 7.08
CA SER A 2 -22.13 -13.43 7.26
C SER A 2 -20.74 -13.32 7.87
N SER A 3 -20.47 -14.08 8.94
CA SER A 3 -19.10 -14.25 9.42
C SER A 3 -18.31 -14.90 8.30
N VAL A 4 -17.26 -14.23 7.84
CA VAL A 4 -16.28 -14.85 6.95
C VAL A 4 -15.62 -15.99 7.73
N ASP A 5 -15.68 -17.21 7.21
CA ASP A 5 -15.00 -18.36 7.79
C ASP A 5 -13.54 -18.37 7.30
N PHE A 6 -12.65 -17.82 8.11
CA PHE A 6 -11.23 -17.73 7.76
C PHE A 6 -10.58 -19.11 7.64
N ASP A 7 -11.05 -20.12 8.38
CA ASP A 7 -10.50 -21.47 8.33
C ASP A 7 -10.79 -22.12 6.96
N GLU A 8 -11.97 -21.83 6.39
CA GLU A 8 -12.33 -22.29 5.04
C GLU A 8 -11.44 -21.63 3.97
N ILE A 9 -11.21 -20.32 4.07
CA ILE A 9 -10.35 -19.57 3.14
C ILE A 9 -8.90 -20.05 3.20
N ILE A 10 -8.35 -20.22 4.41
CA ILE A 10 -6.99 -20.71 4.60
C ILE A 10 -6.84 -22.10 3.97
N LYS A 11 -7.78 -23.01 4.25
CA LYS A 11 -7.76 -24.36 3.66
C LYS A 11 -7.84 -24.34 2.14
N GLU A 12 -8.68 -23.48 1.56
CA GLU A 12 -8.79 -23.33 0.12
C GLU A 12 -7.45 -22.87 -0.50
N ILE A 13 -6.85 -21.81 0.04
CA ILE A 13 -5.56 -21.29 -0.42
C ILE A 13 -4.46 -22.35 -0.29
N GLN A 14 -4.35 -22.99 0.87
CA GLN A 14 -3.33 -24.03 1.10
C GLN A 14 -3.52 -25.23 0.16
N GLY A 15 -4.78 -25.62 -0.10
CA GLY A 15 -5.11 -26.68 -1.04
C GLY A 15 -4.64 -26.35 -2.45
N ARG A 16 -4.89 -25.12 -2.93
CA ARG A 16 -4.45 -24.65 -4.26
C ARG A 16 -2.93 -24.52 -4.35
N ILE A 17 -2.26 -23.94 -3.35
CA ILE A 17 -0.80 -23.80 -3.32
C ILE A 17 -0.09 -25.15 -3.31
N SER A 18 -0.71 -26.17 -2.71
CA SER A 18 -0.15 -27.52 -2.64
C SER A 18 -0.33 -28.32 -3.94
N ASP A 19 -1.06 -27.78 -4.94
CA ASP A 19 -1.24 -28.44 -6.23
C ASP A 19 0.10 -28.47 -7.01
N PRO A 20 0.63 -29.65 -7.37
CA PRO A 20 1.84 -29.75 -8.17
C PRO A 20 1.73 -29.13 -9.56
N ASP A 21 0.51 -28.99 -10.09
CA ASP A 21 0.21 -28.42 -11.41
C ASP A 21 -0.38 -27.01 -11.33
N ILE A 22 -0.18 -26.31 -10.20
CA ILE A 22 -0.70 -24.95 -9.99
C ILE A 22 -0.33 -24.02 -11.15
N THR A 23 -1.34 -23.32 -11.69
CA THR A 23 -1.13 -22.38 -12.78
C THR A 23 -0.71 -21.01 -12.25
N GLU A 24 -0.11 -20.16 -13.12
CA GLU A 24 0.20 -18.77 -12.74
C GLU A 24 -1.06 -17.98 -12.32
N LEU A 25 -2.20 -18.26 -12.96
CA LEU A 25 -3.47 -17.62 -12.63
C LEU A 25 -3.93 -18.04 -11.22
N ASP A 26 -3.86 -19.33 -10.90
CA ASP A 26 -4.25 -19.84 -9.59
C ASP A 26 -3.35 -19.27 -8.48
N ALA A 27 -2.05 -19.21 -8.74
CA ALA A 27 -1.09 -18.62 -7.81
C ALA A 27 -1.36 -17.12 -7.61
N LEU A 28 -1.66 -16.35 -8.67
CA LEU A 28 -2.08 -14.94 -8.56
C LEU A 28 -3.34 -14.78 -7.71
N GLU A 29 -4.35 -15.61 -7.93
CA GLU A 29 -5.58 -15.58 -7.14
C GLU A 29 -5.33 -15.87 -5.66
N CYS A 30 -4.46 -16.84 -5.36
CA CYS A 30 -4.06 -17.15 -3.99
C CYS A 30 -3.35 -15.96 -3.32
N LEU A 31 -2.34 -15.36 -3.98
CA LEU A 31 -1.63 -14.18 -3.46
C LEU A 31 -2.59 -13.00 -3.23
N HIS A 32 -3.52 -12.80 -4.16
CA HIS A 32 -4.54 -11.76 -4.04
C HIS A 32 -5.45 -12.00 -2.82
N ALA A 33 -5.95 -13.23 -2.66
CA ALA A 33 -6.77 -13.59 -1.50
C ALA A 33 -6.00 -13.40 -0.19
N THR A 34 -4.73 -13.81 -0.15
CA THR A 34 -3.87 -13.64 1.03
C THR A 34 -3.71 -12.17 1.41
N ILE A 35 -3.41 -11.30 0.46
CA ILE A 35 -3.28 -9.85 0.71
C ILE A 35 -4.62 -9.28 1.17
N TYR A 36 -5.73 -9.65 0.51
CA TYR A 36 -7.06 -9.13 0.82
C TYR A 36 -7.50 -9.47 2.25
N TYR A 37 -7.19 -10.69 2.71
CA TYR A 37 -7.56 -11.15 4.05
C TYR A 37 -6.43 -11.03 5.09
N LYS A 38 -5.25 -10.54 4.70
CA LYS A 38 -4.03 -10.44 5.53
C LYS A 38 -3.69 -11.75 6.27
N LEU A 39 -3.75 -12.88 5.55
CA LEU A 39 -3.58 -14.21 6.15
C LEU A 39 -2.09 -14.52 6.42
N GLU A 40 -1.58 -14.15 7.59
CA GLU A 40 -0.19 -14.44 7.97
C GLU A 40 0.11 -15.95 8.04
N GLU A 41 -0.91 -16.77 8.31
CA GLU A 41 -0.80 -18.22 8.48
C GLU A 41 -0.41 -18.97 7.20
N VAL A 42 -0.60 -18.37 6.02
CA VAL A 42 -0.24 -18.99 4.71
C VAL A 42 1.14 -18.55 4.20
N LYS A 43 1.93 -17.84 5.02
CA LYS A 43 3.24 -17.31 4.62
C LYS A 43 4.24 -18.38 4.19
N ASP A 44 4.30 -19.50 4.91
CA ASP A 44 5.19 -20.61 4.56
C ASP A 44 4.77 -21.29 3.25
N ASP A 45 3.47 -21.29 2.95
CA ASP A 45 2.93 -21.80 1.69
C ASP A 45 3.29 -20.87 0.52
N ILE A 46 3.26 -19.55 0.73
CA ILE A 46 3.71 -18.57 -0.27
C ILE A 46 5.20 -18.76 -0.61
N ILE A 47 6.04 -19.13 0.37
CA ILE A 47 7.46 -19.41 0.12
C ILE A 47 7.63 -20.57 -0.88
N LYS A 48 6.74 -21.57 -0.86
CA LYS A 48 6.78 -22.67 -1.84
C LYS A 48 6.54 -22.18 -3.26
N LEU A 49 5.66 -21.21 -3.45
CA LEU A 49 5.41 -20.61 -4.76
C LEU A 49 6.67 -19.97 -5.35
N LYS A 50 7.57 -19.40 -4.52
CA LYS A 50 8.83 -18.82 -5.01
C LYS A 50 9.69 -19.86 -5.73
N VAL A 51 9.69 -21.09 -5.24
CA VAL A 51 10.45 -22.19 -5.86
C VAL A 51 9.78 -22.62 -7.15
N CYS A 52 8.45 -22.79 -7.14
CA CYS A 52 7.69 -23.22 -8.32
C CYS A 52 7.77 -22.23 -9.49
N PHE A 53 7.74 -20.93 -9.19
CA PHE A 53 7.76 -19.86 -10.18
C PHE A 53 9.12 -19.15 -10.26
N ALA A 54 10.19 -19.84 -9.83
CA ALA A 54 11.55 -19.32 -9.95
C ALA A 54 11.86 -19.00 -11.42
N GLY A 55 12.10 -17.72 -11.73
CA GLY A 55 12.40 -17.24 -13.08
C GLY A 55 11.18 -16.87 -13.93
N SER A 56 9.97 -16.88 -13.38
CA SER A 56 8.79 -16.31 -14.04
C SER A 56 8.51 -14.87 -13.57
N ASN A 57 7.70 -14.13 -14.33
CA ASN A 57 7.26 -12.79 -13.95
C ASN A 57 6.47 -12.77 -12.63
N LEU A 58 5.92 -13.93 -12.24
CA LEU A 58 5.16 -14.09 -11.01
C LEU A 58 6.04 -14.09 -9.75
N LEU A 59 7.33 -14.42 -9.88
CA LEU A 59 8.26 -14.43 -8.74
C LEU A 59 8.23 -13.10 -7.97
N ARG A 60 8.22 -11.99 -8.71
CA ARG A 60 8.20 -10.65 -8.12
C ARG A 60 6.89 -10.36 -7.38
N TYR A 61 5.77 -10.91 -7.86
CA TYR A 61 4.46 -10.80 -7.19
C TYR A 61 4.44 -11.57 -5.87
N ILE A 62 5.05 -12.76 -5.86
CA ILE A 62 5.18 -13.60 -4.67
C ILE A 62 6.07 -12.89 -3.63
N GLU A 63 7.20 -12.32 -4.06
CA GLU A 63 8.11 -11.55 -3.20
C GLU A 63 7.45 -10.35 -2.54
N LEU A 64 6.61 -9.62 -3.27
CA LEU A 64 5.88 -8.50 -2.69
C LEU A 64 4.86 -8.95 -1.65
N THR A 65 4.12 -10.01 -1.96
CA THR A 65 3.11 -10.56 -1.04
C THR A 65 3.76 -11.00 0.27
N GLU A 66 4.90 -11.68 0.18
CA GLU A 66 5.67 -12.07 1.36
C GLU A 66 6.23 -10.86 2.12
N SER A 67 6.79 -9.88 1.41
CA SER A 67 7.34 -8.65 2.03
C SER A 67 6.25 -7.86 2.74
N TYR A 68 5.05 -7.80 2.16
CA TYR A 68 3.88 -7.20 2.79
C TYR A 68 3.51 -7.92 4.10
N LEU A 69 3.41 -9.25 4.08
CA LEU A 69 3.15 -10.06 5.30
C LEU A 69 4.29 -10.00 6.33
N LYS A 70 5.49 -9.53 5.94
CA LYS A 70 6.64 -9.31 6.83
C LYS A 70 6.74 -7.89 7.37
N VAL A 71 5.86 -6.98 6.94
CA VAL A 71 5.98 -5.54 7.27
C VAL A 71 7.25 -4.91 6.67
N GLU A 72 7.78 -5.47 5.58
CA GLU A 72 8.98 -5.02 4.85
C GLU A 72 8.60 -4.48 3.45
N ALA A 73 7.38 -3.98 3.30
CA ALA A 73 6.85 -3.52 2.02
C ALA A 73 7.58 -2.28 1.47
N ASP A 74 8.24 -1.50 2.33
CA ASP A 74 9.00 -0.32 1.95
C ASP A 74 10.25 -0.67 1.14
N GLU A 75 10.98 -1.72 1.52
CA GLU A 75 12.16 -2.21 0.81
C GLU A 75 11.79 -2.71 -0.58
N PHE A 76 10.76 -3.56 -0.67
CA PHE A 76 10.35 -4.13 -1.95
C PHE A 76 9.76 -3.07 -2.89
N VAL A 77 8.80 -2.25 -2.46
CA VAL A 77 8.25 -1.19 -3.33
C VAL A 77 9.34 -0.17 -3.67
N GLY A 78 10.32 -0.02 -2.77
CA GLY A 78 11.58 0.68 -3.00
C GLY A 78 12.47 0.06 -4.09
N ILE A 79 12.25 -1.16 -4.56
CA ILE A 79 12.96 -1.74 -5.71
C ILE A 79 12.02 -2.15 -6.85
N ALA A 80 10.70 -2.01 -6.67
CA ALA A 80 9.70 -2.33 -7.69
C ALA A 80 9.91 -1.54 -8.99
N GLU A 81 9.61 -2.19 -10.10
CA GLU A 81 9.72 -1.67 -11.46
C GLU A 81 8.36 -1.31 -12.04
N LEU A 82 8.36 -0.67 -13.21
CA LEU A 82 7.13 -0.14 -13.78
C LEU A 82 6.10 -1.23 -14.12
N GLU A 83 6.57 -2.40 -14.58
CA GLU A 83 5.73 -3.59 -14.78
C GLU A 83 4.98 -4.05 -13.52
N ASP A 84 5.43 -3.70 -12.32
CA ASP A 84 4.80 -4.07 -11.06
C ASP A 84 3.59 -3.17 -10.71
N ALA A 85 3.29 -2.13 -11.51
CA ALA A 85 2.19 -1.21 -11.25
C ALA A 85 0.80 -1.86 -11.04
N PRO A 86 0.40 -2.92 -11.77
CA PRO A 86 -0.88 -3.60 -11.53
C PRO A 86 -0.96 -4.28 -10.16
N LEU A 87 0.15 -4.84 -9.70
CA LEU A 87 0.26 -5.46 -8.38
C LEU A 87 0.22 -4.43 -7.26
N LEU A 88 0.99 -3.34 -7.41
CA LEU A 88 0.94 -2.22 -6.47
C LEU A 88 -0.47 -1.63 -6.40
N LEU A 89 -1.17 -1.57 -7.53
CA LEU A 89 -2.57 -1.15 -7.60
C LEU A 89 -3.49 -2.11 -6.82
N PHE A 90 -3.22 -3.41 -6.90
CA PHE A 90 -3.95 -4.42 -6.16
C PHE A 90 -3.73 -4.26 -4.65
N LEU A 91 -2.47 -4.11 -4.18
CA LEU A 91 -2.17 -3.84 -2.76
C LEU A 91 -2.99 -2.67 -2.21
N VAL A 92 -2.96 -1.53 -2.91
CA VAL A 92 -3.66 -0.32 -2.47
C VAL A 92 -5.16 -0.53 -2.33
N LYS A 93 -5.76 -1.34 -3.21
CA LYS A 93 -7.20 -1.63 -3.18
C LYS A 93 -7.58 -2.64 -2.10
N SER A 94 -6.76 -3.65 -1.90
CA SER A 94 -7.07 -4.79 -1.05
C SER A 94 -6.82 -4.51 0.43
N ILE A 95 -5.92 -3.56 0.74
CA ILE A 95 -5.51 -3.27 2.12
C ILE A 95 -6.55 -2.43 2.90
N ASN A 96 -7.57 -1.86 2.22
CA ASN A 96 -8.69 -1.07 2.79
C ASN A 96 -8.35 -0.29 4.07
N TRP A 97 -7.83 0.94 3.91
CA TRP A 97 -7.18 1.70 4.99
C TRP A 97 -8.05 1.87 6.23
N SER A 98 -7.60 1.24 7.30
CA SER A 98 -8.06 1.51 8.66
C SER A 98 -6.81 1.89 9.45
N LEU A 99 -6.80 3.09 10.03
CA LEU A 99 -5.68 3.65 10.81
C LEU A 99 -5.28 2.82 12.03
N ARG A 100 -6.05 1.79 12.36
CA ARG A 100 -5.85 0.99 13.57
C ARG A 100 -4.67 0.02 13.48
N ASP A 101 -4.21 -0.33 12.27
CA ASP A 101 -3.14 -1.30 12.07
C ASP A 101 -1.93 -0.62 11.39
N PHE A 102 -0.91 -0.28 12.18
CA PHE A 102 0.20 0.64 11.87
C PHE A 102 1.21 0.22 10.77
N MET A 103 0.81 -0.61 9.81
CA MET A 103 1.63 -1.01 8.65
C MET A 103 1.34 -0.18 7.38
N ASP A 104 0.25 0.58 7.36
CA ASP A 104 -0.26 1.17 6.11
C ASP A 104 0.45 2.47 5.69
N MET A 105 1.11 3.18 6.63
CA MET A 105 1.85 4.41 6.35
C MET A 105 3.15 4.17 5.59
N GLN A 106 3.84 3.06 5.85
CA GLN A 106 5.06 2.68 5.15
C GLN A 106 4.78 2.38 3.68
N ILE A 107 3.67 1.70 3.40
CA ILE A 107 3.21 1.40 2.05
C ILE A 107 2.84 2.68 1.31
N ALA A 108 2.15 3.62 1.97
CA ALA A 108 1.84 4.92 1.39
C ALA A 108 3.12 5.67 0.96
N ILE A 109 4.13 5.73 1.84
CA ILE A 109 5.44 6.33 1.55
C ILE A 109 6.12 5.63 0.37
N ALA A 110 6.19 4.31 0.40
CA ALA A 110 6.87 3.53 -0.61
C ALA A 110 6.22 3.69 -1.99
N LEU A 111 4.89 3.72 -2.04
CA LEU A 111 4.15 4.01 -3.27
C LEU A 111 4.41 5.43 -3.78
N ILE A 112 4.45 6.45 -2.91
CA ILE A 112 4.80 7.81 -3.35
C ILE A 112 6.23 7.83 -3.94
N ARG A 113 7.19 7.14 -3.31
CA ARG A 113 8.56 7.01 -3.81
C ARG A 113 8.62 6.31 -5.16
N PHE A 114 7.82 5.26 -5.36
CA PHE A 114 7.66 4.61 -6.65
C PHE A 114 7.17 5.60 -7.73
N GLN A 115 6.14 6.41 -7.44
CA GLN A 115 5.67 7.46 -8.36
C GLN A 115 6.77 8.48 -8.68
N LEU A 116 7.56 8.87 -7.67
CA LEU A 116 8.68 9.81 -7.81
C LEU A 116 9.87 9.26 -8.61
N ARG A 117 9.98 7.94 -8.74
CA ARG A 117 11.00 7.26 -9.57
C ARG A 117 10.60 7.19 -11.03
N TYR A 118 9.36 6.79 -11.31
CA TYR A 118 8.90 6.47 -12.68
C TYR A 118 8.04 7.56 -13.33
N TYR A 119 8.12 8.80 -12.85
CA TYR A 119 7.30 9.89 -13.39
C TYR A 119 7.59 10.27 -14.85
N GLN A 120 8.68 9.77 -15.42
CA GLN A 120 9.06 10.01 -16.80
C GLN A 120 8.10 9.31 -17.78
N THR A 121 8.14 9.71 -19.05
CA THR A 121 7.13 9.34 -20.05
C THR A 121 7.15 7.84 -20.36
N ILE A 122 6.22 7.09 -19.78
CA ILE A 122 5.97 5.67 -20.10
C ILE A 122 5.46 5.52 -21.54
N GLU A 123 6.20 4.88 -22.44
CA GLU A 123 5.80 4.74 -23.86
C GLU A 123 4.63 3.78 -24.07
N ASN A 124 4.65 2.62 -23.41
CA ASN A 124 3.59 1.61 -23.50
C ASN A 124 2.26 2.15 -22.96
N VAL A 125 1.20 2.06 -23.76
CA VAL A 125 -0.12 2.64 -23.45
C VAL A 125 -0.81 1.95 -22.27
N ASP A 126 -0.72 0.63 -22.17
CA ASP A 126 -1.36 -0.15 -21.10
C ASP A 126 -0.64 0.07 -19.76
N LEU A 127 0.70 -0.01 -19.74
CA LEU A 127 1.49 0.31 -18.55
C LEU A 127 1.26 1.74 -18.10
N ARG A 128 1.19 2.68 -19.04
CA ARG A 128 0.87 4.08 -18.75
C ARG A 128 -0.51 4.22 -18.10
N ARG A 129 -1.52 3.53 -18.61
CA ARG A 129 -2.88 3.56 -18.05
C ARG A 129 -2.89 3.07 -16.61
N ASP A 130 -2.20 1.96 -16.34
CA ASP A 130 -2.22 1.35 -15.01
C ASP A 130 -1.36 2.13 -14.01
N PHE A 131 -0.24 2.69 -14.45
CA PHE A 131 0.53 3.67 -13.69
C PHE A 131 -0.30 4.92 -13.32
N ILE A 132 -1.08 5.47 -14.26
CA ILE A 132 -1.97 6.62 -13.97
C ILE A 132 -3.03 6.25 -12.94
N LYS A 133 -3.61 5.05 -13.01
CA LYS A 133 -4.57 4.57 -12.01
C LYS A 133 -3.90 4.46 -10.64
N LEU A 134 -2.72 3.85 -10.59
CA LEU A 134 -1.93 3.73 -9.37
C LEU A 134 -1.63 5.11 -8.78
N LEU A 135 -1.12 6.06 -9.58
CA LEU A 135 -0.84 7.43 -9.16
C LEU A 135 -2.05 8.10 -8.51
N ARG A 136 -3.23 7.99 -9.15
CA ARG A 136 -4.48 8.57 -8.61
C ARG A 136 -4.83 7.96 -7.26
N LEU A 137 -4.72 6.64 -7.15
CA LEU A 137 -5.06 5.91 -5.92
C LEU A 137 -4.04 6.17 -4.82
N THR A 138 -2.74 6.13 -5.12
CA THR A 138 -1.67 6.49 -4.19
C THR A 138 -1.89 7.90 -3.63
N VAL A 139 -2.15 8.91 -4.46
CA VAL A 139 -2.40 10.27 -3.96
C VAL A 139 -3.67 10.35 -3.11
N SER A 140 -4.75 9.71 -3.56
CA SER A 140 -5.99 9.65 -2.77
C SER A 140 -5.78 8.95 -1.43
N ALA A 141 -4.95 7.91 -1.42
CA ALA A 141 -4.57 7.14 -0.25
C ALA A 141 -3.84 7.95 0.77
N SER A 142 -2.72 8.52 0.35
CA SER A 142 -1.85 9.26 1.22
C SER A 142 -2.56 10.49 1.79
N VAL A 143 -3.44 11.14 1.02
CA VAL A 143 -4.28 12.23 1.53
C VAL A 143 -5.28 11.73 2.57
N GLY A 144 -5.99 10.63 2.30
CA GLY A 144 -6.96 10.05 3.24
C GLY A 144 -6.32 9.59 4.55
N VAL A 145 -5.12 9.00 4.49
CA VAL A 145 -4.33 8.62 5.67
C VAL A 145 -3.98 9.85 6.50
N ILE A 146 -3.52 10.94 5.89
CA ILE A 146 -3.19 12.18 6.63
C ILE A 146 -4.45 12.81 7.23
N GLU A 147 -5.55 12.89 6.47
CA GLU A 147 -6.84 13.41 6.96
C GLU A 147 -7.31 12.63 8.19
N GLY A 148 -7.32 11.30 8.09
CA GLY A 148 -7.74 10.45 9.18
C GLY A 148 -6.80 10.51 10.39
N ILE A 149 -5.48 10.62 10.18
CA ILE A 149 -4.53 10.88 11.29
C ILE A 149 -4.88 12.19 12.01
N ARG A 150 -5.18 13.26 11.27
CA ARG A 150 -5.53 14.54 11.89
C ARG A 150 -6.78 14.41 12.73
N ASP A 151 -7.81 13.76 12.19
CA ASP A 151 -9.09 13.58 12.87
C ASP A 151 -8.95 12.67 14.11
N ASP A 152 -8.14 11.61 14.04
CA ASP A 152 -7.83 10.72 15.17
C ASP A 152 -7.04 11.44 16.26
N LEU A 153 -6.06 12.28 15.88
CA LEU A 153 -5.34 13.13 16.83
C LEU A 153 -6.30 14.12 17.49
N GLU A 154 -7.12 14.84 16.72
CA GLU A 154 -8.12 15.77 17.25
C GLU A 154 -9.07 15.07 18.24
N TYR A 155 -9.58 13.89 17.89
CA TYR A 155 -10.44 13.09 18.77
C TYR A 155 -9.72 12.66 20.05
N ALA A 156 -8.49 12.16 19.93
CA ALA A 156 -7.66 11.79 21.08
C ALA A 156 -7.38 12.98 22.00
N PHE A 157 -7.16 14.18 21.44
CA PHE A 157 -6.96 15.41 22.21
C PHE A 157 -8.24 15.93 22.87
N HIS A 158 -9.40 15.80 22.22
CA HIS A 158 -10.68 16.28 22.77
C HIS A 158 -11.27 15.34 23.84
N GLY A 159 -10.96 14.05 23.78
CA GLY A 159 -11.45 13.03 24.72
C GLY A 159 -10.69 12.93 26.05
N MET A 160 -9.56 13.62 26.21
CA MET A 160 -8.66 13.44 27.36
C MET A 160 -8.75 14.57 28.38
N THR A 161 -9.19 14.22 29.60
CA THR A 161 -9.00 15.04 30.79
C THR A 161 -7.53 14.96 31.25
N GLU A 162 -7.01 16.06 31.80
CA GLU A 162 -5.61 16.38 32.21
C GLU A 162 -4.76 15.29 32.93
N LYS A 163 -5.28 14.10 33.24
CA LYS A 163 -4.61 13.10 34.10
C LYS A 163 -4.17 11.80 33.41
N GLY A 164 -4.36 11.65 32.11
CA GLY A 164 -4.21 10.36 31.42
C GLY A 164 -3.07 10.23 30.39
N LEU A 165 -2.06 11.10 30.39
CA LEU A 165 -0.91 10.98 29.47
C LEU A 165 0.09 9.93 30.00
N ASN A 166 -0.18 8.66 29.73
CA ASN A 166 0.78 7.56 29.89
C ASN A 166 1.82 7.55 28.75
N GLU A 167 3.04 7.05 29.01
CA GLU A 167 4.16 7.02 28.06
C GLU A 167 3.80 6.38 26.71
N GLU A 168 2.99 5.32 26.72
CA GLU A 168 2.50 4.64 25.51
C GLU A 168 1.73 5.57 24.55
N PHE A 169 0.98 6.55 25.09
CA PHE A 169 0.27 7.52 24.27
C PHE A 169 1.22 8.54 23.64
N ASN A 170 2.24 8.96 24.38
CA ASN A 170 3.27 9.85 23.85
C ASN A 170 4.07 9.18 22.73
N ASP A 171 4.40 7.90 22.89
CA ASP A 171 5.09 7.12 21.86
C ASP A 171 4.24 6.94 20.60
N LEU A 172 2.94 6.64 20.76
CA LEU A 172 2.01 6.56 19.64
C LEU A 172 1.89 7.91 18.93
N ARG A 173 1.74 9.01 19.69
CA ARG A 173 1.66 10.37 19.13
C ARG A 173 2.92 10.74 18.37
N ILE A 174 4.11 10.49 18.93
CA ILE A 174 5.40 10.77 18.27
C ILE A 174 5.49 9.97 16.98
N ARG A 175 5.13 8.68 17.01
CA ARG A 175 5.15 7.80 15.83
C ARG A 175 4.21 8.29 14.74
N ILE A 176 2.96 8.60 15.08
CA ILE A 176 1.97 9.18 14.15
C ILE A 176 2.49 10.47 13.52
N THR A 177 3.03 11.36 14.36
CA THR A 177 3.51 12.67 13.94
C THR A 177 4.69 12.52 12.96
N ASN A 178 5.66 11.66 13.29
CA ASN A 178 6.81 11.41 12.44
C ASN A 178 6.41 10.81 11.08
N TRP A 179 5.52 9.82 11.07
CA TRP A 179 5.04 9.24 9.82
C TRP A 179 4.25 10.23 8.97
N SER A 180 3.42 11.06 9.61
CA SER A 180 2.68 12.13 8.92
C SER A 180 3.64 13.10 8.25
N ILE A 181 4.69 13.52 8.96
CA ILE A 181 5.75 14.40 8.41
C ILE A 181 6.39 13.74 7.19
N LEU A 182 6.78 12.47 7.29
CA LEU A 182 7.40 11.76 6.16
C LEU A 182 6.47 11.65 4.95
N ILE A 183 5.19 11.27 5.14
CA ILE A 183 4.22 11.23 4.04
C ILE A 183 4.04 12.63 3.43
N MET A 184 3.96 13.67 4.27
CA MET A 184 3.85 15.06 3.83
C MET A 184 5.06 15.51 3.01
N GLU A 185 6.28 15.18 3.43
CA GLU A 185 7.51 15.48 2.69
C GLU A 185 7.52 14.82 1.30
N GLU A 186 7.14 13.54 1.23
CA GLU A 186 7.10 12.79 -0.02
C GLU A 186 6.00 13.32 -0.96
N LEU A 187 4.82 13.65 -0.41
CA LEU A 187 3.75 14.30 -1.16
C LEU A 187 4.16 15.70 -1.65
N ALA A 188 4.88 16.47 -0.84
CA ALA A 188 5.42 17.77 -1.25
C ALA A 188 6.44 17.61 -2.38
N ASN A 189 7.29 16.59 -2.33
CA ASN A 189 8.23 16.26 -3.40
C ASN A 189 7.48 15.87 -4.69
N LEU A 190 6.44 15.05 -4.59
CA LEU A 190 5.59 14.66 -5.72
C LEU A 190 4.94 15.90 -6.35
N HIS A 191 4.40 16.79 -5.53
CA HIS A 191 3.79 18.04 -5.99
C HIS A 191 4.82 19.02 -6.58
N LYS A 192 6.04 19.13 -6.02
CA LYS A 192 7.11 19.95 -6.61
C LYS A 192 7.45 19.49 -8.02
N LYS A 193 7.50 18.17 -8.24
CA LYS A 193 7.76 17.57 -9.57
C LYS A 193 6.54 17.60 -10.50
N ARG A 194 5.37 18.09 -10.10
CA ARG A 194 4.11 18.01 -10.87
C ARG A 194 4.17 18.43 -12.34
N PHE A 195 5.04 19.38 -12.69
CA PHE A 195 5.21 19.84 -14.07
C PHE A 195 6.09 18.90 -14.92
N GLN A 196 6.91 18.08 -14.25
CA GLN A 196 7.75 17.06 -14.86
C GLN A 196 7.02 15.71 -14.94
N ILE A 197 6.07 15.46 -14.03
CA ILE A 197 5.19 14.29 -14.06
C ILE A 197 4.12 14.53 -15.14
N SER A 198 4.35 14.02 -16.36
CA SER A 198 3.45 14.18 -17.52
C SER A 198 1.99 13.80 -17.22
N TYR A 199 1.79 12.89 -16.27
CA TYR A 199 0.51 12.36 -15.87
C TYR A 199 -0.14 13.04 -14.66
N PHE A 200 0.53 13.98 -14.00
CA PHE A 200 -0.04 14.67 -12.82
C PHE A 200 -1.31 15.43 -13.18
N ASN A 201 -1.40 15.96 -14.41
CA ASN A 201 -2.60 16.59 -14.92
C ASN A 201 -3.81 15.63 -14.98
N LYS A 202 -3.61 14.31 -14.99
CA LYS A 202 -4.68 13.31 -14.96
C LYS A 202 -5.22 13.05 -13.55
N ILE A 203 -4.61 13.58 -12.49
CA ILE A 203 -5.19 13.54 -11.13
C ILE A 203 -6.42 14.49 -11.08
N ASN A 204 -7.48 14.10 -10.36
CA ASN A 204 -8.69 14.92 -10.21
C ASN A 204 -8.33 16.30 -9.60
N TRP A 205 -8.98 17.36 -10.08
CA TRP A 205 -8.79 18.72 -9.58
C TRP A 205 -9.08 18.85 -8.08
N VAL A 206 -10.06 18.10 -7.54
CA VAL A 206 -10.36 18.08 -6.10
C VAL A 206 -9.16 17.57 -5.29
N LEU A 207 -8.61 16.42 -5.69
CA LEU A 207 -7.41 15.85 -5.07
C LEU A 207 -6.19 16.77 -5.21
N LYS A 208 -6.03 17.43 -6.36
CA LYS A 208 -4.97 18.44 -6.54
C LYS A 208 -5.13 19.62 -5.60
N LEU A 209 -6.36 20.08 -5.38
CA LEU A 209 -6.66 21.16 -4.43
C LEU A 209 -6.42 20.72 -3.00
N GLN A 210 -6.85 19.51 -2.61
CA GLN A 210 -6.55 18.95 -1.29
C GLN A 210 -5.04 18.89 -1.08
N LEU A 211 -4.30 18.24 -1.99
CA LEU A 211 -2.84 18.16 -1.92
C LEU A 211 -2.18 19.54 -1.84
N ARG A 212 -2.66 20.52 -2.61
CA ARG A 212 -2.16 21.91 -2.54
C ARG A 212 -2.49 22.59 -1.21
N ARG A 213 -3.70 22.41 -0.67
CA ARG A 213 -4.07 22.95 0.64
C ARG A 213 -3.19 22.36 1.73
N PHE A 214 -2.98 21.04 1.70
CA PHE A 214 -2.10 20.34 2.64
C PHE A 214 -0.65 20.81 2.61
N ILE A 215 -0.11 21.14 1.44
CA ILE A 215 1.28 21.63 1.32
C ILE A 215 1.43 23.08 1.77
N LEU A 216 0.36 23.88 1.73
CA LEU A 216 0.40 25.32 2.02
C LEU A 216 -0.07 25.68 3.44
N SER A 217 -0.77 24.78 4.12
CA SER A 217 -1.18 24.88 5.54
C SER A 217 -0.02 24.52 6.46
#